data_AF-A0A1X6YK21-F1
#
_entry.id   AF-A0A1X6YK21-F1
#
_cell.length_a   1.000
_cell.length_b   1.000
_cell.length_c   1.000
_cell.angle_alpha   90.00
_cell.angle_beta   90.00
_cell.angle_gamma   90.00
#
_symmetry.space_group_name_H-M   'P 1'
#
loop_
_entity.id
_entity.type
_entity.pdbx_description
1 polymer ?
#
loop_
_entity_poly.entity_id
_entity_poly.type
_entity_poly.pdbx_seq_one_letter_code
_entity_poly.pdbx_strand_id
1 'polypeptide(L)'
;MTMALRHRPRGLSSASPREVTILQLLDWAFQKEKIRIDFDQGATERPQGALKGYGMEHILMRQAELGCRVQGGGTSEPHPDADAVADALAQLPEGVGGRRMALVIADLCRAGETLGWGSDLAPQVQPIDWKQTKHGRFAVTETCGKARYTSRGRVREVDLRCCPITIENHPRDQARARRDYLLWWAALKELRDTFRIYGGLTAHQITEALPPMKPWEGERARRAA
;
A
#
# COMPACT_ATOMS: atom_id res chain seq x y z
N MET A 1 -37.87 -2.03 20.36
CA MET A 1 -36.59 -1.70 19.70
C MET A 1 -36.91 -1.03 18.38
N THR A 2 -36.88 0.30 18.37
CA THR A 2 -37.34 1.13 17.24
C THR A 2 -36.12 1.46 16.40
N MET A 3 -36.02 0.89 15.19
CA MET A 3 -34.96 1.26 14.24
C MET A 3 -35.21 2.68 13.77
N ALA A 4 -34.26 3.58 14.06
CA ALA A 4 -34.25 4.92 13.51
C ALA A 4 -34.06 4.85 11.99
N LEU A 5 -35.11 5.19 11.23
CA LEU A 5 -35.01 5.45 9.81
C LEU A 5 -33.98 6.58 9.61
N ARG A 6 -32.83 6.26 9.03
CA ARG A 6 -31.87 7.26 8.58
C ARG A 6 -32.51 8.08 7.47
N HIS A 7 -32.58 9.40 7.68
CA HIS A 7 -33.11 10.34 6.70
C HIS A 7 -32.29 10.28 5.41
N ARG A 8 -32.97 10.04 4.29
CA ARG A 8 -32.44 10.09 2.92
C ARG A 8 -32.05 11.55 2.62
N PRO A 9 -30.77 11.88 2.35
CA PRO A 9 -30.43 13.22 1.93
C PRO A 9 -31.10 13.53 0.58
N ARG A 10 -31.85 14.63 0.54
CA ARG A 10 -32.45 15.19 -0.69
C ARG A 10 -31.33 15.82 -1.51
N GLY A 11 -31.00 15.24 -2.66
CA GLY A 11 -30.11 15.91 -3.62
C GLY A 11 -29.26 15.05 -4.56
N LEU A 12 -29.41 13.72 -4.60
CA LEU A 12 -28.73 12.93 -5.63
C LEU A 12 -29.50 13.09 -6.95
N SER A 13 -28.83 13.73 -7.92
CA SER A 13 -29.33 13.93 -9.28
C SER A 13 -29.75 12.59 -9.89
N SER A 14 -30.80 12.62 -10.71
CA SER A 14 -31.29 11.49 -11.51
C SER A 14 -30.33 11.09 -12.66
N ALA A 15 -29.03 11.14 -12.41
CA ALA A 15 -28.02 10.69 -13.35
C ALA A 15 -27.92 9.17 -13.29
N SER A 16 -27.80 8.52 -14.45
CA SER A 16 -27.54 7.08 -14.51
C SER A 16 -26.21 6.76 -13.81
N PRO A 17 -26.14 5.67 -13.04
CA PRO A 17 -24.92 5.29 -12.35
C PRO A 17 -23.80 5.06 -13.36
N ARG A 18 -22.60 5.53 -13.03
CA ARG A 18 -21.43 5.41 -13.90
C ARG A 18 -20.81 4.03 -13.73
N GLU A 19 -20.58 3.33 -14.83
CA GLU A 19 -19.80 2.10 -14.82
C GLU A 19 -18.34 2.38 -14.48
N VAL A 20 -17.84 1.72 -13.43
CA VAL A 20 -16.46 1.86 -12.94
C VAL A 20 -15.87 0.50 -12.60
N THR A 21 -14.55 0.38 -12.69
CA THR A 21 -13.82 -0.77 -12.13
C THR A 21 -13.64 -0.59 -10.63
N ILE A 22 -13.37 -1.68 -9.91
CA ILE A 22 -13.11 -1.61 -8.46
C ILE A 22 -11.92 -0.70 -8.14
N LEU A 23 -10.87 -0.71 -8.96
CA LEU A 23 -9.72 0.19 -8.79
C LEU A 23 -10.11 1.65 -8.98
N GLN A 24 -10.91 1.96 -10.01
CA GLN A 24 -11.37 3.33 -10.23
C GLN A 24 -12.23 3.85 -9.07
N LEU A 25 -13.07 2.99 -8.49
CA LEU A 25 -13.87 3.34 -7.32
C LEU A 25 -12.97 3.64 -6.11
N LEU A 26 -11.97 2.79 -5.86
CA LEU A 26 -11.02 2.97 -4.77
C LEU A 26 -10.16 4.23 -4.95
N ASP A 27 -9.61 4.44 -6.14
CA ASP A 27 -8.81 5.63 -6.47
C ASP A 27 -9.65 6.90 -6.34
N TRP A 28 -10.90 6.89 -6.80
CA TRP A 28 -11.81 8.02 -6.60
C TRP A 28 -12.05 8.30 -5.10
N ALA A 29 -12.36 7.27 -4.31
CA ALA A 29 -12.63 7.42 -2.89
C ALA A 29 -11.42 7.98 -2.12
N PHE A 30 -10.21 7.49 -2.38
CA PHE A 30 -9.01 7.94 -1.67
C PHE A 30 -8.37 9.20 -2.24
N GLN A 31 -8.39 9.42 -3.55
CA GLN A 31 -7.75 10.57 -4.17
C GLN A 31 -8.67 11.78 -4.29
N LYS A 32 -9.95 11.59 -4.60
CA LYS A 32 -10.89 12.70 -4.79
C LYS A 32 -11.68 13.00 -3.53
N GLU A 33 -12.30 11.99 -2.93
CA GLU A 33 -13.10 12.16 -1.69
C GLU A 33 -12.23 12.20 -0.42
N LYS A 34 -10.94 11.84 -0.53
CA LYS A 34 -9.97 11.85 0.58
C LYS A 34 -10.45 11.05 1.81
N ILE A 35 -11.14 9.94 1.56
CA ILE A 35 -11.69 9.11 2.63
C ILE A 35 -10.59 8.53 3.53
N ARG A 36 -10.95 8.28 4.79
CA ARG A 36 -10.11 7.61 5.78
C ARG A 36 -10.76 6.30 6.18
N ILE A 37 -9.94 5.28 6.40
CA ILE A 37 -10.39 4.02 6.97
C ILE A 37 -10.41 4.19 8.48
N ASP A 38 -11.55 3.90 9.09
CA ASP A 38 -11.70 3.80 10.54
C ASP A 38 -12.02 2.35 10.91
N PHE A 39 -11.07 1.69 11.57
CA PHE A 39 -11.22 0.31 12.01
C PHE A 39 -11.97 0.17 13.34
N ASP A 40 -12.20 1.28 14.04
CA ASP A 40 -12.81 1.34 15.37
C ASP A 40 -14.28 1.77 15.31
N GLN A 41 -14.89 1.79 14.11
CA GLN A 41 -16.34 1.98 13.96
C GLN A 41 -17.11 0.87 14.71
N GLY A 42 -17.41 1.12 15.99
CA GLY A 42 -18.04 0.17 16.91
C GLY A 42 -17.40 0.11 18.30
N ALA A 43 -16.17 0.59 18.46
CA ALA A 43 -15.55 0.78 19.76
C ALA A 43 -16.16 2.02 20.42
N THR A 44 -17.21 1.81 21.22
CA THR A 44 -17.84 2.88 22.02
C THR A 44 -16.90 3.34 23.15
N GLU A 45 -15.76 2.67 23.34
CA GLU A 45 -14.80 2.91 24.41
C GLU A 45 -13.50 3.46 23.85
N ARG A 46 -13.19 4.71 24.23
CA ARG A 46 -11.89 5.32 23.92
C ARG A 46 -10.77 4.50 24.59
N PRO A 47 -9.67 4.17 23.90
CA PRO A 47 -8.54 3.51 24.53
C PRO A 47 -8.02 4.37 25.69
N GLN A 48 -7.80 3.73 26.84
CA GLN A 48 -7.23 4.38 28.03
C GLN A 48 -5.85 4.96 27.66
N GLY A 49 -5.73 6.28 27.68
CA GLY A 49 -4.51 7.00 27.28
C GLY A 49 -4.59 7.76 25.94
N ALA A 50 -5.74 7.76 25.25
CA ALA A 50 -5.97 8.70 24.15
C ALA A 50 -5.77 10.15 24.65
N LEU A 51 -4.94 10.93 23.94
CA LEU A 51 -4.73 12.35 24.22
C LEU A 51 -6.10 13.02 24.38
N LYS A 52 -6.24 13.88 25.39
CA LYS A 52 -7.47 14.64 25.64
C LYS A 52 -7.81 15.40 24.36
N GLY A 53 -8.85 14.97 23.66
CA GLY A 53 -9.40 15.74 22.55
C GLY A 53 -9.79 17.10 23.11
N TYR A 54 -9.16 18.15 22.63
CA TYR A 54 -9.55 19.51 23.00
C TYR A 54 -10.93 19.77 22.39
N GLY A 55 -11.86 20.25 23.21
CA GLY A 55 -13.14 20.74 22.71
C GLY A 55 -12.92 21.92 21.76
N MET A 56 -13.87 22.14 20.87
CA MET A 56 -13.76 23.23 19.89
C MET A 56 -13.58 24.59 20.54
N GLU A 57 -14.15 24.79 21.73
CA GLU A 57 -13.97 25.98 22.56
C GLU A 57 -12.49 26.27 22.86
N HIS A 58 -11.71 25.24 23.21
CA HIS A 58 -10.29 25.40 23.53
C HIS A 58 -9.48 25.74 22.27
N ILE A 59 -9.81 25.13 21.13
CA ILE A 59 -9.17 25.42 19.85
C ILE A 59 -9.46 26.86 19.42
N LEU A 60 -10.70 27.32 19.57
CA LEU A 60 -11.11 28.69 19.23
C LEU A 60 -10.45 29.72 20.15
N MET A 61 -10.33 29.45 21.46
CA MET A 61 -9.61 30.32 22.40
C MET A 61 -8.14 30.47 22.01
N ARG A 62 -7.44 29.36 21.68
CA ARG A 62 -6.04 29.41 21.28
C ARG A 62 -5.82 30.11 19.94
N GLN A 63 -6.76 29.98 19.00
CA GLN A 63 -6.75 30.71 17.73
C GLN A 63 -6.91 32.23 17.95
N ALA A 64 -7.82 32.63 18.85
CA ALA A 64 -8.02 34.02 19.22
C ALA A 64 -6.76 34.62 19.86
N GLU A 65 -6.09 33.88 20.74
CA GLU A 65 -4.80 34.28 21.33
C GLU A 65 -3.69 34.50 20.28
N LEU A 66 -3.67 33.68 19.22
CA LEU A 66 -2.71 33.80 18.13
C LEU A 66 -3.07 34.93 17.13
N GLY A 67 -4.26 35.53 17.24
CA GLY A 67 -4.71 36.61 16.36
C GLY A 67 -4.98 36.19 14.91
N CYS A 68 -4.95 34.89 14.60
CA CYS A 68 -5.17 34.36 13.26
C CYS A 68 -6.62 33.88 13.12
N ARG A 69 -7.38 34.47 12.19
CA ARG A 69 -8.67 33.92 11.77
C ARG A 69 -8.40 32.92 10.64
N VAL A 70 -8.58 31.62 10.91
CA VAL A 70 -8.52 30.60 9.86
C VAL A 70 -9.64 30.92 8.87
N GLN A 71 -9.30 31.39 7.67
CA GLN A 71 -10.27 31.45 6.58
C GLN A 71 -10.63 30.00 6.25
N GLY A 72 -11.86 29.62 6.56
CA GLY A 72 -12.28 28.23 6.57
C GLY A 72 -12.07 27.53 5.22
N GLY A 73 -11.32 26.42 5.27
CA GLY A 73 -11.60 25.25 4.46
C GLY A 73 -12.56 24.37 5.29
N GLY A 74 -13.84 24.39 4.94
CA GLY A 74 -14.81 23.46 5.54
C GLY A 74 -14.53 22.02 5.10
N THR A 75 -14.95 21.04 5.89
CA THR A 75 -15.08 19.65 5.46
C THR A 75 -16.50 19.43 4.94
N SER A 76 -16.64 19.03 3.68
CA SER A 76 -17.89 18.45 3.19
C SER A 76 -18.03 17.03 3.74
N GLU A 77 -19.27 16.63 4.03
CA GLU A 77 -19.56 15.21 4.27
C GLU A 77 -19.12 14.41 3.04
N PRO A 78 -18.40 13.29 3.24
CA PRO A 78 -18.01 12.42 2.15
C PRO A 78 -19.25 11.87 1.43
N HIS A 79 -19.08 11.52 0.15
CA HIS A 79 -20.15 10.88 -0.60
C HIS A 79 -20.52 9.52 0.05
N PRO A 80 -21.81 9.14 0.16
CA PRO A 80 -22.23 7.88 0.78
C PRO A 80 -21.54 6.63 0.20
N ASP A 81 -21.31 6.61 -1.11
CA ASP A 81 -20.55 5.53 -1.78
C ASP A 81 -19.08 5.45 -1.30
N ALA A 82 -18.46 6.59 -0.95
CA ALA A 82 -17.09 6.61 -0.42
C ALA A 82 -17.04 6.11 1.02
N ASP A 83 -18.05 6.42 1.84
CA ASP A 83 -18.19 5.83 3.18
C ASP A 83 -18.36 4.32 3.10
N ALA A 84 -19.19 3.83 2.17
CA ALA A 84 -19.34 2.39 1.94
C ALA A 84 -18.01 1.72 1.53
N VAL A 85 -17.13 2.43 0.81
CA VAL A 85 -15.77 1.99 0.49
C VAL A 85 -14.91 1.86 1.75
N ALA A 86 -14.95 2.86 2.63
CA ALA A 86 -14.21 2.81 3.89
C ALA A 86 -14.68 1.65 4.78
N ASP A 87 -16.01 1.46 4.89
CA ASP A 87 -16.61 0.42 5.71
C ASP A 87 -16.26 -0.98 5.18
N ALA A 88 -16.36 -1.19 3.86
CA ALA A 88 -15.99 -2.46 3.24
C ALA A 88 -14.51 -2.81 3.44
N LEU A 89 -13.63 -1.80 3.37
CA LEU A 89 -12.20 -1.98 3.65
C LEU A 89 -11.92 -2.24 5.13
N ALA A 90 -12.65 -1.57 6.03
CA ALA A 90 -12.52 -1.80 7.47
C ALA A 90 -12.93 -3.22 7.87
N GLN A 91 -13.88 -3.81 7.14
CA GLN A 91 -14.40 -5.17 7.35
C GLN A 91 -13.75 -6.23 6.44
N LEU A 92 -12.63 -5.90 5.78
CA LEU A 92 -11.96 -6.83 4.88
C LEU A 92 -11.60 -8.14 5.61
N PRO A 93 -11.94 -9.33 5.07
CA PRO A 93 -11.69 -10.60 5.73
C PRO A 93 -10.18 -10.86 5.96
N GLU A 94 -9.86 -11.49 7.09
CA GLU A 94 -8.47 -11.89 7.40
C GLU A 94 -7.89 -12.88 6.37
N GLY A 95 -8.75 -13.69 5.73
CA GLY A 95 -8.35 -14.63 4.67
C GLY A 95 -7.73 -13.96 3.44
N VAL A 96 -8.04 -12.68 3.19
CA VAL A 96 -7.46 -11.87 2.10
C VAL A 96 -6.51 -10.78 2.62
N GLY A 97 -6.07 -10.89 3.88
CA GLY A 97 -5.06 -10.04 4.50
C GLY A 97 -5.58 -8.95 5.44
N GLY A 98 -6.91 -8.87 5.64
CA GLY A 98 -7.54 -8.09 6.71
C GLY A 98 -7.12 -6.62 6.76
N ARG A 99 -7.00 -6.09 7.98
CA ARG A 99 -6.67 -4.66 8.23
C ARG A 99 -5.35 -4.23 7.58
N ARG A 100 -4.33 -5.10 7.59
CA ARG A 100 -3.03 -4.81 6.96
C ARG A 100 -3.20 -4.59 5.46
N MET A 101 -3.97 -5.45 4.79
CA MET A 101 -4.22 -5.31 3.36
C MET A 101 -5.06 -4.07 3.05
N ALA A 102 -6.05 -3.74 3.88
CA ALA A 102 -6.84 -2.52 3.73
C ALA A 102 -5.97 -1.25 3.74
N LEU A 103 -4.98 -1.19 4.65
CA LEU A 103 -4.01 -0.09 4.68
C LEU A 103 -3.13 -0.05 3.42
N VAL A 104 -2.62 -1.20 2.98
CA VAL A 104 -1.83 -1.31 1.73
C VAL A 104 -2.64 -0.81 0.53
N ILE A 105 -3.90 -1.21 0.40
CA ILE A 105 -4.79 -0.74 -0.65
C ILE A 105 -4.99 0.78 -0.57
N ALA A 106 -5.25 1.31 0.62
CA ALA A 106 -5.42 2.75 0.80
C ALA A 106 -4.18 3.55 0.39
N ASP A 107 -2.99 3.10 0.78
CA ASP A 107 -1.73 3.77 0.44
C ASP A 107 -1.44 3.70 -1.06
N LEU A 108 -1.68 2.55 -1.70
CA LEU A 108 -1.57 2.39 -3.15
C LEU A 108 -2.53 3.31 -3.90
N CYS A 109 -3.80 3.36 -3.48
CA CYS A 109 -4.80 4.22 -4.09
C CYS A 109 -4.48 5.71 -3.90
N ARG A 110 -3.93 6.11 -2.74
CA ARG A 110 -3.46 7.49 -2.53
C ARG A 110 -2.30 7.85 -3.44
N ALA A 111 -1.37 6.91 -3.66
CA ALA A 111 -0.23 7.08 -4.55
C ALA A 111 -0.63 7.00 -6.04
N GLY A 112 -1.78 6.40 -6.36
CA GLY A 112 -2.14 6.08 -7.74
C GLY A 112 -1.29 4.95 -8.32
N GLU A 113 -0.81 4.05 -7.46
CA GLU A 113 0.06 2.95 -7.82
C GLU A 113 -0.67 1.60 -7.66
N THR A 114 -0.15 0.58 -8.33
CA THR A 114 -0.59 -0.81 -8.14
C THR A 114 0.48 -1.61 -7.44
N LEU A 115 0.10 -2.63 -6.66
CA LEU A 115 1.08 -3.44 -5.96
C LEU A 115 2.04 -4.11 -6.95
N GLY A 116 3.34 -3.92 -6.74
CA GLY A 116 4.37 -4.58 -7.53
C GLY A 116 4.35 -6.10 -7.31
N TRP A 117 4.49 -6.86 -8.40
CA TRP A 117 4.55 -8.32 -8.37
C TRP A 117 5.99 -8.87 -8.43
N GLY A 118 6.98 -7.97 -8.45
CA GLY A 118 8.39 -8.30 -8.58
C GLY A 118 8.95 -7.99 -9.97
N SER A 119 10.03 -8.66 -10.32
CA SER A 119 10.76 -8.56 -11.58
C SER A 119 10.90 -9.94 -12.21
N ASP A 120 10.80 -10.01 -13.54
CA ASP A 120 11.07 -11.24 -14.30
C ASP A 120 12.53 -11.40 -14.73
N LEU A 121 13.41 -10.55 -14.19
CA LEU A 121 14.85 -10.71 -14.40
C LEU A 121 15.37 -11.92 -13.61
N ALA A 122 16.32 -12.64 -14.21
CA ALA A 122 17.07 -13.68 -13.51
C ALA A 122 17.81 -13.08 -12.30
N PRO A 123 18.10 -13.88 -11.26
CA PRO A 123 18.90 -13.42 -10.13
C PRO A 123 20.25 -12.89 -10.59
N GLN A 124 20.62 -11.70 -10.14
CA GLN A 124 21.88 -11.05 -10.53
C GLN A 124 22.76 -10.91 -9.30
N VAL A 125 23.97 -11.48 -9.37
CA VAL A 125 24.98 -11.30 -8.34
C VAL A 125 25.80 -10.08 -8.71
N GLN A 126 25.77 -9.06 -7.86
CA GLN A 126 26.52 -7.82 -8.06
C GLN A 126 27.39 -7.52 -6.85
N PRO A 127 28.57 -6.91 -7.03
CA PRO A 127 29.32 -6.34 -5.91
C PRO A 127 28.47 -5.31 -5.15
N ILE A 128 28.58 -5.26 -3.82
CA ILE A 128 27.89 -4.24 -3.02
C ILE A 128 28.29 -2.84 -3.47
N ASP A 129 29.57 -2.65 -3.81
CA ASP A 129 30.08 -1.35 -4.21
C ASP A 129 31.26 -1.46 -5.19
N TRP A 130 31.50 -0.37 -5.91
CA TRP A 130 32.54 -0.23 -6.91
C TRP A 130 33.43 0.97 -6.60
N LYS A 131 34.75 0.78 -6.74
CA LYS A 131 35.74 1.86 -6.64
C LYS A 131 36.40 2.13 -7.98
N GLN A 132 36.61 3.41 -8.27
CA GLN A 132 37.38 3.84 -9.43
C GLN A 132 38.87 3.94 -9.08
N THR A 133 39.73 3.40 -9.93
CA THR A 133 41.20 3.50 -9.80
C THR A 133 41.82 3.92 -11.13
N LYS A 134 43.12 4.22 -11.13
CA LYS A 134 43.87 4.50 -12.37
C LYS A 134 43.87 3.34 -13.38
N HIS A 135 43.54 2.12 -12.95
CA HIS A 135 43.47 0.92 -13.79
C HIS A 135 42.03 0.56 -14.20
N GLY A 136 41.06 1.44 -13.93
CA GLY A 136 39.64 1.21 -14.22
C GLY A 136 38.79 0.99 -12.97
N ARG A 137 37.58 0.47 -13.20
CA ARG A 137 36.54 0.25 -12.19
C ARG A 137 36.68 -1.15 -11.60
N PHE A 138 36.82 -1.24 -10.28
CA PHE A 138 36.99 -2.50 -9.55
C PHE A 138 35.95 -2.64 -8.44
N ALA A 139 35.56 -3.87 -8.14
CA ALA A 139 34.72 -4.15 -6.98
C ALA A 139 35.45 -3.79 -5.67
N VAL A 140 34.70 -3.29 -4.70
CA VAL A 140 35.20 -3.09 -3.34
C VAL A 140 35.55 -4.44 -2.71
N THR A 141 36.62 -4.49 -1.93
CA THR A 141 37.11 -5.72 -1.27
C THR A 141 37.37 -5.47 0.20
N GLU A 142 36.84 -6.34 1.04
CA GLU A 142 36.98 -6.32 2.50
C GLU A 142 37.82 -7.51 2.98
N THR A 143 38.37 -7.42 4.20
CA THR A 143 39.16 -8.51 4.79
C THR A 143 38.21 -9.52 5.44
N CYS A 144 38.17 -10.75 4.92
CA CYS A 144 37.31 -11.83 5.44
C CYS A 144 38.00 -12.78 6.41
N GLY A 145 39.29 -12.56 6.70
CA GLY A 145 40.04 -13.36 7.65
C GLY A 145 41.54 -13.26 7.43
N LYS A 146 42.30 -14.10 8.13
CA LYS A 146 43.75 -14.21 7.97
C LYS A 146 44.13 -15.64 7.68
N ALA A 147 44.97 -15.85 6.68
CA ALA A 147 45.57 -17.14 6.37
C ALA A 147 47.04 -17.15 6.82
N ARG A 148 47.45 -18.21 7.50
CA ARG A 148 48.85 -18.48 7.79
C ARG A 148 49.39 -19.51 6.82
N TYR A 149 50.54 -19.24 6.24
CA TYR A 149 51.26 -20.19 5.41
C TYR A 149 52.76 -20.11 5.68
N THR A 150 53.45 -21.24 5.52
CA THR A 150 54.90 -21.29 5.69
C THR A 150 55.56 -21.08 4.33
N SER A 151 56.47 -20.10 4.25
CA SER A 151 57.24 -19.83 3.03
C SER A 151 58.69 -19.57 3.40
N ARG A 152 59.61 -20.30 2.74
CA ARG A 152 61.06 -20.24 3.02
C ARG A 152 61.39 -20.44 4.51
N GLY A 153 60.74 -21.41 5.16
CA GLY A 153 60.95 -21.76 6.56
C GLY A 153 60.39 -20.77 7.59
N ARG A 154 59.69 -19.71 7.17
CA ARG A 154 59.05 -18.73 8.08
C ARG A 154 57.53 -18.78 7.93
N VAL A 155 56.82 -18.73 9.05
CA VAL A 155 55.36 -18.58 9.09
C VAL A 155 55.03 -17.13 8.75
N ARG A 156 54.17 -16.94 7.75
CA ARG A 156 53.65 -15.63 7.32
C ARG A 156 52.14 -15.63 7.49
N GLU A 157 51.60 -14.48 7.86
CA GLU A 157 50.16 -14.24 7.96
C GLU A 157 49.77 -13.21 6.90
N VAL A 158 48.71 -13.50 6.15
CA VAL A 158 48.19 -12.64 5.08
C VAL A 158 46.68 -12.48 5.26
N ASP A 159 46.21 -11.25 5.06
CA ASP A 159 44.78 -10.94 5.04
C ASP A 159 44.11 -11.57 3.80
N LEU A 160 43.10 -12.40 4.04
CA LEU A 160 42.21 -12.89 3.02
C LEU A 160 41.23 -11.77 2.65
N ARG A 161 41.11 -11.49 1.36
CA ARG A 161 40.18 -10.47 0.85
C ARG A 161 39.01 -11.14 0.14
N CYS A 162 37.80 -10.71 0.43
CA CYS A 162 36.61 -11.07 -0.33
C CYS A 162 35.97 -9.82 -0.96
N CYS A 163 35.14 -10.05 -1.98
CA CYS A 163 34.24 -9.05 -2.51
C CYS A 163 32.86 -9.29 -1.89
N PRO A 164 32.33 -8.37 -1.07
CA PRO A 164 30.96 -8.50 -0.61
C PRO A 164 30.01 -8.35 -1.79
N ILE A 165 28.97 -9.18 -1.83
CA ILE A 165 27.99 -9.23 -2.93
C ILE A 165 26.58 -8.96 -2.42
N THR A 166 25.75 -8.41 -3.30
CA THR A 166 24.30 -8.39 -3.18
C THR A 166 23.69 -9.27 -4.28
N ILE A 167 22.57 -9.91 -3.99
CA ILE A 167 21.81 -10.69 -4.97
C ILE A 167 20.51 -9.96 -5.26
N GLU A 168 20.46 -9.32 -6.41
CA GLU A 168 19.24 -8.70 -6.91
C GLU A 168 18.33 -9.76 -7.53
N ASN A 169 17.02 -9.49 -7.53
CA ASN A 169 16.00 -10.38 -8.08
C ASN A 169 16.05 -11.81 -7.52
N HIS A 170 16.41 -11.94 -6.24
CA HIS A 170 16.55 -13.23 -5.60
C HIS A 170 15.22 -14.03 -5.70
N PRO A 171 15.24 -15.33 -6.06
CA PRO A 171 14.02 -16.09 -6.35
C PRO A 171 13.03 -16.12 -5.19
N ARG A 172 13.54 -16.09 -3.95
CA ARG A 172 12.72 -16.03 -2.72
C ARG A 172 11.92 -14.73 -2.62
N ASP A 173 12.54 -13.60 -2.98
CA ASP A 173 11.89 -12.29 -2.92
C ASP A 173 10.86 -12.15 -4.04
N GLN A 174 11.18 -12.67 -5.23
CA GLN A 174 10.21 -12.76 -6.33
C GLN A 174 9.01 -13.62 -5.96
N ALA A 175 9.23 -14.79 -5.36
CA ALA A 175 8.15 -15.64 -4.88
C ALA A 175 7.30 -14.96 -3.80
N ARG A 176 7.91 -14.16 -2.92
CA ARG A 176 7.20 -13.37 -1.92
C ARG A 176 6.35 -12.28 -2.57
N ALA A 177 6.93 -11.47 -3.46
CA ALA A 177 6.22 -10.41 -4.16
C ALA A 177 5.01 -10.95 -4.95
N ARG A 178 5.16 -12.10 -5.61
CA ARG A 178 4.04 -12.76 -6.31
C ARG A 178 2.94 -13.24 -5.35
N ARG A 179 3.28 -13.77 -4.18
CA ARG A 179 2.27 -14.14 -3.16
C ARG A 179 1.56 -12.93 -2.60
N ASP A 180 2.29 -11.86 -2.29
CA ASP A 180 1.72 -10.60 -1.80
C ASP A 180 0.80 -9.98 -2.86
N TYR A 181 1.18 -10.03 -4.14
CA TYR A 181 0.35 -9.63 -5.27
C TYR A 181 -0.95 -10.44 -5.37
N LEU A 182 -0.87 -11.77 -5.27
CA LEU A 182 -2.07 -12.62 -5.33
C LEU A 182 -3.01 -12.37 -4.15
N LEU A 183 -2.47 -12.09 -2.97
CA LEU A 183 -3.27 -11.75 -1.79
C LEU A 183 -3.99 -10.40 -1.99
N TRP A 184 -3.28 -9.40 -2.49
CA TRP A 184 -3.86 -8.10 -2.86
C TRP A 184 -4.93 -8.24 -3.95
N TRP A 185 -4.67 -9.04 -4.97
CA TRP A 185 -5.63 -9.31 -6.04
C TRP A 185 -6.89 -9.99 -5.50
N ALA A 186 -6.74 -10.96 -4.58
CA ALA A 186 -7.87 -11.61 -3.93
C ALA A 186 -8.70 -10.62 -3.10
N ALA A 187 -8.06 -9.67 -2.40
CA ALA A 187 -8.76 -8.60 -1.69
C ALA A 187 -9.55 -7.69 -2.64
N LEU A 188 -8.99 -7.31 -3.79
CA LEU A 188 -9.72 -6.53 -4.80
C LEU A 188 -10.92 -7.28 -5.36
N LYS A 189 -10.75 -8.58 -5.61
CA LYS A 189 -11.85 -9.44 -6.05
C LYS A 189 -12.95 -9.51 -4.98
N GLU A 190 -12.59 -9.68 -3.72
CA GLU A 190 -13.53 -9.74 -2.60
C GLU A 190 -14.33 -8.43 -2.48
N LEU A 191 -13.67 -7.28 -2.54
CA LEU A 191 -14.32 -5.97 -2.51
C LEU A 191 -15.26 -5.79 -3.71
N ARG A 192 -14.81 -6.13 -4.92
CA ARG A 192 -15.64 -6.09 -6.13
C ARG A 192 -16.90 -6.94 -5.96
N ASP A 193 -16.75 -8.18 -5.52
CA ASP A 193 -17.87 -9.11 -5.36
C ASP A 193 -18.82 -8.62 -4.26
N THR A 194 -18.28 -8.08 -3.17
CA THR A 194 -19.05 -7.48 -2.06
C THR A 194 -19.94 -6.35 -2.55
N PHE A 195 -19.38 -5.38 -3.28
CA PHE A 195 -20.16 -4.26 -3.80
C PHE A 195 -21.17 -4.64 -4.88
N ARG A 196 -20.87 -5.68 -5.66
CA ARG A 196 -21.81 -6.21 -6.66
C ARG A 196 -22.98 -6.95 -6.02
N ILE A 197 -22.73 -7.69 -4.94
CA ILE A 197 -23.79 -8.34 -4.14
C ILE A 197 -24.60 -7.30 -3.38
N TYR A 198 -23.93 -6.31 -2.78
CA TYR A 198 -24.56 -5.23 -2.04
C TYR A 198 -25.49 -4.40 -2.93
N GLY A 199 -25.03 -4.02 -4.14
CA GLY A 199 -25.84 -3.31 -5.14
C GLY A 199 -26.35 -1.92 -4.72
N GLY A 200 -25.95 -1.42 -3.55
CA GLY A 200 -26.44 -0.18 -2.94
C GLY A 200 -25.57 1.05 -3.19
N LEU A 201 -24.66 1.02 -4.17
CA LEU A 201 -23.92 2.21 -4.60
C LEU A 201 -24.85 3.12 -5.40
N THR A 202 -24.85 4.42 -5.10
CA THR A 202 -25.82 5.36 -5.67
C THR A 202 -25.33 5.99 -6.97
N ALA A 203 -24.04 6.35 -7.04
CA ALA A 203 -23.45 7.03 -8.19
C ALA A 203 -22.64 6.09 -9.10
N HIS A 204 -22.29 4.90 -8.60
CA HIS A 204 -21.35 3.99 -9.25
C HIS A 204 -21.94 2.60 -9.47
N GLN A 205 -21.66 2.00 -10.62
CA GLN A 205 -21.97 0.60 -10.91
C GLN A 205 -20.68 -0.15 -11.19
N ILE A 206 -20.44 -1.26 -10.48
CA ILE A 206 -19.17 -1.98 -10.58
C ILE A 206 -19.18 -2.98 -11.73
N THR A 207 -18.15 -2.89 -12.55
CA THR A 207 -17.87 -3.82 -13.66
C THR A 207 -17.13 -5.09 -13.20
N GLU A 208 -17.11 -6.10 -14.05
CA GLU A 208 -16.36 -7.35 -13.81
C GLU A 208 -14.84 -7.19 -13.92
N ALA A 209 -14.37 -6.09 -14.49
CA ALA A 209 -12.97 -5.91 -14.83
C ALA A 209 -12.07 -5.87 -13.58
N LEU A 210 -11.05 -6.74 -13.58
CA LEU A 210 -9.99 -6.79 -12.59
C LEU A 210 -8.63 -6.66 -13.28
N PRO A 211 -7.58 -6.23 -12.55
CA PRO A 211 -6.20 -6.38 -12.99
C PRO A 211 -5.88 -7.84 -13.37
N PRO A 212 -4.90 -8.07 -14.24
CA PRO A 212 -4.48 -9.43 -14.58
C PRO A 212 -4.04 -10.18 -13.32
N MET A 213 -4.55 -11.40 -13.12
CA MET A 213 -4.21 -12.20 -11.92
C MET A 213 -2.73 -12.56 -11.85
N LYS A 214 -2.09 -12.74 -13.01
CA LYS A 214 -0.67 -13.14 -13.12
C LYS A 214 0.04 -12.31 -14.20
N PRO A 215 0.34 -11.03 -13.92
CA PRO A 215 0.96 -10.13 -14.89
C PRO A 215 2.31 -10.62 -15.42
N TRP A 216 3.09 -11.34 -14.60
CA TRP A 216 4.37 -11.94 -14.98
C TRP A 216 4.26 -13.04 -16.04
N GLU A 217 3.10 -13.67 -16.24
CA GLU A 217 2.93 -14.63 -17.35
C GLU A 217 2.81 -13.87 -18.68
N GLY A 218 2.12 -12.73 -18.69
CA GLY A 218 2.01 -11.86 -19.87
C GLY A 218 3.33 -11.17 -20.23
N GLU A 219 4.10 -10.73 -19.24
CA GLU A 219 5.42 -10.12 -19.47
C GLU A 219 6.41 -11.14 -20.06
N ARG A 220 6.41 -12.39 -19.56
CA ARG A 220 7.20 -13.48 -20.15
C ARG A 220 6.82 -13.76 -21.60
N ALA A 221 5.52 -13.75 -21.92
CA ALA A 221 5.04 -13.95 -23.28
C ALA A 221 5.49 -12.81 -24.23
N ARG A 222 5.44 -11.55 -23.78
CA ARG A 222 5.91 -10.40 -24.57
C ARG A 222 7.41 -10.42 -24.89
N ARG A 223 8.23 -10.96 -23.99
CA ARG A 223 9.69 -11.08 -24.20
C ARG A 223 10.11 -12.25 -25.08
N ALA A 224 9.24 -13.25 -25.24
CA ALA A 224 9.50 -14.43 -26.05
C ALA A 224 9.09 -14.24 -27.53
N ALA A 225 8.32 -13.19 -27.84
CA ALA A 225 7.92 -12.77 -29.18
C ALA A 225 8.92 -11.76 -29.76
#